data_AF-A0A522F328-F1
#
_entry.id   AF-A0A522F328-F1
#
_cell.length_a   1.000
_cell.length_b   1.000
_cell.length_c   1.000
_cell.angle_alpha   90.00
_cell.angle_beta   90.00
_cell.angle_gamma   90.00
#
_symmetry.space_group_name_H-M   'P 1'
#
loop_
_entity.id
_entity.type
_entity.pdbx_description
1 polymer ?
#
loop_
_entity_poly.entity_id
_entity_poly.type
_entity_poly.pdbx_seq_one_letter_code
_entity_poly.pdbx_strand_id
1 'polypeptide(L)'
;MITITNPIKNQKNNYFAARANHLIPGGAHTYSKGDDQFPANAPKIIERGYGDRLWDVDGNEFVDLAMSLGTVILGHAYEPVLDAVRQEILKGVNFCRPSIIEGELAELLSSLIPSAEMVKFGKNGSDAVTAAVKVARAYTGRSYIARCSADPFNAIHDWFIGSTVINRGVPEETRRLTLQFNYNDLASCQQLFDLYPGQIACFIFEPVSMIPPQDGFLENLKILCEKNGALLIFDEVVSGFRFALGGVQELVGVTPHLSAFGKAMANGFSVSALVGQREFMRIGGIDHDEERVFLLSTTYGGETHSLAASIACINAIQKNNAISHFWNIGQQLMDGVN
;
A
#
# COMPACT_ATOMS: atom_id res chain seq x y z
N MET A 1 -11.87 -12.96 10.73
CA MET A 1 -11.39 -14.23 11.34
C MET A 1 -12.57 -15.15 11.56
N ILE A 2 -12.40 -16.44 11.35
CA ILE A 2 -13.43 -17.45 11.67
C ILE A 2 -12.92 -18.27 12.86
N THR A 3 -13.67 -18.29 13.97
CA THR A 3 -13.29 -19.04 15.17
C THR A 3 -13.41 -20.54 14.91
N ILE A 4 -12.34 -21.29 15.19
CA ILE A 4 -12.33 -22.75 15.15
C ILE A 4 -12.51 -23.35 16.55
N THR A 5 -11.88 -22.75 17.57
CA THR A 5 -11.96 -23.24 18.95
C THR A 5 -13.29 -22.87 19.62
N ASN A 6 -13.98 -23.87 20.17
CA ASN A 6 -15.22 -23.69 20.94
C ASN A 6 -15.22 -24.62 22.18
N PRO A 7 -15.39 -24.12 23.42
CA PRO A 7 -15.57 -22.71 23.80
C PRO A 7 -14.28 -21.88 23.72
N ILE A 8 -14.43 -20.57 23.45
CA ILE A 8 -13.33 -19.60 23.47
C ILE A 8 -12.86 -19.37 24.91
N LYS A 9 -11.54 -19.40 25.12
CA LYS A 9 -10.88 -18.98 26.36
C LYS A 9 -10.43 -17.52 26.24
N ASN A 10 -10.51 -16.71 27.28
CA ASN A 10 -10.17 -15.28 27.16
C ASN A 10 -9.42 -14.69 28.37
N GLN A 11 -8.96 -15.53 29.30
CA GLN A 11 -8.37 -15.07 30.55
C GLN A 11 -7.05 -14.34 30.31
N LYS A 12 -6.12 -14.96 29.56
CA LYS A 12 -4.84 -14.33 29.23
C LYS A 12 -5.04 -13.18 28.24
N ASN A 13 -5.95 -13.36 27.27
CA ASN A 13 -6.27 -12.37 26.25
C ASN A 13 -6.71 -11.05 26.91
N ASN A 14 -7.66 -11.10 27.84
CA ASN A 14 -8.12 -9.94 28.60
C ASN A 14 -7.00 -9.31 29.45
N TYR A 15 -6.16 -10.12 30.10
CA TYR A 15 -5.04 -9.61 30.90
C TYR A 15 -4.03 -8.84 30.05
N PHE A 16 -3.58 -9.40 28.92
CA PHE A 16 -2.62 -8.74 28.04
C PHE A 16 -3.24 -7.55 27.30
N ALA A 17 -4.51 -7.62 26.91
CA ALA A 17 -5.23 -6.50 26.29
C ALA A 17 -5.34 -5.30 27.24
N ALA A 18 -5.65 -5.53 28.52
CA ALA A 18 -5.70 -4.46 29.52
C ALA A 18 -4.33 -3.77 29.68
N ARG A 19 -3.24 -4.55 29.68
CA ARG A 19 -1.87 -4.01 29.74
C ARG A 19 -1.51 -3.21 28.49
N ALA A 20 -1.86 -3.71 27.30
CA ALA A 20 -1.62 -3.00 26.06
C ALA A 20 -2.37 -1.66 26.01
N ASN A 21 -3.66 -1.66 26.37
CA ASN A 21 -4.49 -0.44 26.45
C ASN A 21 -3.97 0.60 27.46
N HIS A 22 -3.30 0.15 28.53
CA HIS A 22 -2.67 1.07 29.49
C HIS A 22 -1.40 1.74 28.93
N LEU A 23 -0.69 1.08 28.01
CA LEU A 23 0.63 1.51 27.54
C LEU A 23 0.62 2.11 26.13
N ILE A 24 -0.35 1.75 25.31
CA ILE A 24 -0.43 2.09 23.89
C ILE A 24 -1.77 2.77 23.63
N PRO A 25 -1.81 3.98 23.04
CA PRO A 25 -3.06 4.61 22.64
C PRO A 25 -3.88 3.69 21.73
N GLY A 26 -5.09 3.34 22.16
CA GLY A 26 -5.96 2.40 21.43
C GLY A 26 -5.52 0.92 21.51
N GLY A 27 -4.56 0.58 22.38
CA GLY A 27 -4.10 -0.79 22.60
C GLY A 27 -3.23 -1.39 21.49
N ALA A 28 -3.04 -0.68 20.37
CA ALA A 28 -2.26 -1.14 19.23
C ALA A 28 -1.61 0.02 18.46
N HIS A 29 -0.51 -0.25 17.75
CA HIS A 29 0.18 0.74 16.91
C HIS A 29 -0.51 1.00 15.56
N THR A 30 -1.62 0.33 15.27
CA THR A 30 -2.40 0.51 14.05
C THR A 30 -3.87 0.61 14.44
N TYR A 31 -4.53 1.73 14.13
CA TYR A 31 -5.92 1.95 14.56
C TYR A 31 -6.91 0.94 14.00
N SER A 32 -6.69 0.41 12.79
CA SER A 32 -7.49 -0.70 12.23
C SER A 32 -7.34 -2.03 12.97
N LYS A 33 -6.47 -2.09 13.99
CA LYS A 33 -6.31 -3.22 14.92
C LYS A 33 -6.86 -2.92 16.31
N GLY A 34 -7.50 -1.77 16.52
CA GLY A 34 -8.10 -1.37 17.78
C GLY A 34 -9.34 -2.19 18.15
N ASP A 35 -9.67 -2.21 19.45
CA ASP A 35 -10.83 -2.95 19.99
C ASP A 35 -12.17 -2.47 19.39
N ASP A 36 -12.25 -1.24 18.87
CA ASP A 36 -13.42 -0.65 18.23
C ASP A 36 -13.64 -1.11 16.77
N GLN A 37 -12.67 -1.81 16.19
CA GLN A 37 -12.70 -2.26 14.79
C GLN A 37 -13.15 -3.73 14.64
N PHE A 38 -13.30 -4.46 15.75
CA PHE A 38 -13.62 -5.88 15.77
C PHE A 38 -14.82 -6.18 16.69
N PRO A 39 -15.58 -7.26 16.44
CA PRO A 39 -16.64 -7.67 17.35
C PRO A 39 -16.05 -8.12 18.69
N ALA A 40 -16.85 -8.02 19.77
CA ALA A 40 -16.40 -8.30 21.14
C ALA A 40 -15.86 -9.73 21.37
N ASN A 41 -16.17 -10.67 20.48
CA ASN A 41 -15.70 -12.06 20.52
C ASN A 41 -14.44 -12.31 19.68
N ALA A 42 -13.88 -11.31 19.01
CA ALA A 42 -12.59 -11.41 18.35
C ALA A 42 -11.45 -11.44 19.38
N PRO A 43 -10.34 -12.15 19.10
CA PRO A 43 -9.16 -12.11 19.95
C PRO A 43 -8.53 -10.71 19.91
N LYS A 44 -8.21 -10.16 21.09
CA LYS A 44 -7.55 -8.84 21.19
C LYS A 44 -6.03 -8.94 21.08
N ILE A 45 -5.46 -10.06 21.53
CA ILE A 45 -4.02 -10.31 21.51
C ILE A 45 -3.72 -11.60 20.76
N ILE A 46 -3.05 -11.48 19.62
CA ILE A 46 -2.55 -12.61 18.84
C ILE A 46 -1.14 -12.97 19.30
N GLU A 47 -0.88 -14.27 19.48
CA GLU A 47 0.44 -14.78 19.87
C GLU A 47 1.26 -15.21 18.65
N ARG A 48 0.63 -15.94 17.71
CA ARG A 48 1.34 -16.49 16.55
C ARG A 48 0.41 -16.73 15.36
N GLY A 49 1.02 -16.88 14.18
CA GLY A 49 0.35 -17.30 12.94
C GLY A 49 1.18 -18.32 12.17
N TYR A 50 0.51 -19.19 11.41
CA TYR A 50 1.12 -20.16 10.50
C TYR A 50 0.11 -20.52 9.41
N GLY A 51 0.52 -20.41 8.14
CA GLY A 51 -0.39 -20.59 7.00
C GLY A 51 -1.54 -19.58 7.05
N ASP A 52 -2.77 -20.07 6.98
CA ASP A 52 -4.02 -19.30 7.06
C ASP A 52 -4.61 -19.28 8.49
N ARG A 53 -3.81 -19.62 9.50
CA ARG A 53 -4.25 -19.74 10.90
C ARG A 53 -3.56 -18.74 11.82
N LEU A 54 -4.32 -18.29 12.81
CA LEU A 54 -3.85 -17.50 13.95
C LEU A 54 -4.18 -18.21 15.26
N TRP A 55 -3.32 -17.99 16.25
CA TRP A 55 -3.55 -18.40 17.62
C TRP A 55 -3.39 -17.20 18.55
N ASP A 56 -4.34 -17.05 19.46
CA ASP A 56 -4.23 -16.07 20.53
C ASP A 56 -3.43 -16.63 21.73
N VAL A 57 -3.18 -15.77 22.72
CA VAL A 57 -2.42 -16.09 23.93
C VAL A 57 -3.10 -17.12 24.85
N ASP A 58 -4.38 -17.43 24.64
CA ASP A 58 -5.11 -18.48 25.34
C ASP A 58 -5.11 -19.81 24.55
N GLY A 59 -4.49 -19.82 23.37
CA GLY A 59 -4.37 -20.98 22.49
C GLY A 59 -5.60 -21.23 21.62
N ASN A 60 -6.53 -20.27 21.51
CA ASN A 60 -7.66 -20.40 20.59
C ASN A 60 -7.17 -20.23 19.15
N GLU A 61 -7.70 -21.06 18.25
CA GLU A 61 -7.37 -21.07 16.84
C GLU A 61 -8.45 -20.37 16.00
N PHE A 62 -7.99 -19.61 15.00
CA PHE A 62 -8.81 -18.87 14.07
C PHE A 62 -8.33 -19.05 12.63
N VAL A 63 -9.25 -19.12 11.68
CA VAL A 63 -8.95 -18.88 10.26
C VAL A 63 -8.76 -17.38 10.07
N ASP A 64 -7.62 -16.99 9.51
CA ASP A 64 -7.33 -15.60 9.19
C ASP A 64 -7.78 -15.26 7.77
N LEU A 65 -8.85 -14.48 7.69
CA LEU A 65 -9.33 -13.91 6.43
C LEU A 65 -8.89 -12.45 6.25
N ALA A 66 -8.34 -11.83 7.30
CA ALA A 66 -7.85 -10.45 7.24
C ALA A 66 -6.38 -10.40 6.79
N MET A 67 -5.64 -11.49 7.01
CA MET A 67 -4.27 -11.72 6.52
C MET A 67 -3.36 -10.52 6.80
N SER A 68 -3.38 -10.06 8.05
CA SER A 68 -2.66 -8.86 8.52
C SER A 68 -2.96 -7.59 7.71
N LEU A 69 -4.24 -7.26 7.50
CA LEU A 69 -4.66 -6.11 6.67
C LEU A 69 -4.16 -6.24 5.21
N GLY A 70 -4.13 -7.48 4.73
CA GLY A 70 -3.68 -7.83 3.39
C GLY A 70 -2.16 -7.88 3.20
N THR A 71 -1.33 -7.70 4.24
CA THR A 71 0.14 -7.76 4.04
C THR A 71 0.67 -9.18 3.85
N VAL A 72 0.01 -10.20 4.42
CA VAL A 72 0.44 -11.59 4.37
C VAL A 72 -0.30 -12.30 3.25
N ILE A 73 0.26 -12.31 2.04
CA ILE A 73 -0.42 -12.82 0.84
C ILE A 73 -0.21 -14.34 0.61
N LEU A 74 0.89 -14.92 1.11
CA LEU A 74 1.24 -16.33 0.95
C LEU A 74 1.02 -17.16 2.23
N GLY A 75 0.39 -16.57 3.25
CA GLY A 75 0.25 -17.18 4.57
C GLY A 75 1.38 -16.82 5.53
N HIS A 76 1.07 -16.93 6.82
CA HIS A 76 1.98 -16.62 7.92
C HIS A 76 3.11 -17.65 7.96
N ALA A 77 4.32 -17.19 8.28
CA ALA A 77 5.52 -18.02 8.37
C ALA A 77 5.79 -18.89 7.11
N TYR A 78 5.56 -18.33 5.93
CA TYR A 78 5.83 -19.00 4.66
C TYR A 78 7.33 -19.21 4.44
N GLU A 79 7.77 -20.48 4.50
CA GLU A 79 9.18 -20.86 4.63
C GLU A 79 10.09 -20.29 3.52
N PRO A 80 9.71 -20.28 2.22
CA PRO A 80 10.57 -19.69 1.19
C PRO A 80 10.90 -18.21 1.42
N VAL A 81 9.99 -17.44 2.01
CA VAL A 81 10.23 -16.02 2.37
C VAL A 81 11.12 -15.95 3.62
N LEU A 82 10.85 -16.77 4.64
CA LEU A 82 11.66 -16.80 5.86
C LEU A 82 13.11 -17.23 5.58
N ASP A 83 13.32 -18.20 4.70
CA ASP A 83 14.66 -18.64 4.33
C ASP A 83 15.45 -17.52 3.66
N ALA A 84 14.86 -16.83 2.68
CA ALA A 84 15.50 -15.68 2.03
C ALA A 84 15.90 -14.58 3.03
N VAL A 85 15.01 -14.28 3.98
CA VAL A 85 15.26 -13.33 5.08
C VAL A 85 16.42 -13.81 5.96
N ARG A 86 16.40 -15.08 6.39
CA ARG A 86 17.45 -15.66 7.24
C ARG A 86 18.81 -15.60 6.54
N GLN A 87 18.89 -15.98 5.27
CA GLN A 87 20.14 -15.92 4.51
C GLN A 87 20.66 -14.49 4.36
N GLU A 88 19.78 -13.52 4.14
CA GLU A 88 20.19 -12.13 3.94
C GLU A 88 20.70 -11.48 5.24
N ILE A 89 20.05 -11.74 6.38
CA ILE A 89 20.48 -11.18 7.68
C ILE A 89 21.89 -11.65 8.07
N LEU A 90 22.31 -12.85 7.66
CA LEU A 90 23.67 -13.35 7.92
C LEU A 90 24.78 -12.54 7.23
N LYS A 91 24.44 -11.72 6.22
CA LYS A 91 25.38 -10.82 5.54
C LYS A 91 25.52 -9.46 6.25
N GLY A 92 24.75 -9.24 7.33
CA GLY A 92 24.59 -7.95 7.97
C GLY A 92 23.31 -7.24 7.50
N VAL A 93 22.91 -6.21 8.25
CA VAL A 93 21.67 -5.45 8.01
C VAL A 93 21.96 -3.96 7.96
N ASN A 94 21.24 -3.26 7.09
CA ASN A 94 21.21 -1.80 6.96
C ASN A 94 22.60 -1.12 6.85
N PHE A 95 23.09 -0.98 5.61
CA PHE A 95 24.44 -0.49 5.33
C PHE A 95 24.49 1.03 5.07
N CYS A 96 25.68 1.62 5.21
CA CYS A 96 25.90 3.04 4.92
C CYS A 96 25.93 3.38 3.42
N ARG A 97 26.05 2.35 2.56
CA ARG A 97 26.07 2.44 1.11
C ARG A 97 25.12 1.39 0.55
N PRO A 98 24.58 1.58 -0.68
CA PRO A 98 23.61 0.65 -1.23
C PRO A 98 24.14 -0.79 -1.35
N SER A 99 23.27 -1.75 -1.06
CA SER A 99 23.53 -3.18 -1.28
C SER A 99 23.11 -3.60 -2.69
N ILE A 100 23.67 -4.71 -3.20
CA ILE A 100 23.33 -5.26 -4.52
C ILE A 100 21.82 -5.56 -4.65
N ILE A 101 21.19 -5.99 -3.56
CA ILE A 101 19.79 -6.42 -3.52
C ILE A 101 18.80 -5.26 -3.77
N GLU A 102 19.23 -4.01 -3.55
CA GLU A 102 18.45 -2.83 -3.92
C GLU A 102 18.30 -2.75 -5.45
N GLY A 103 19.37 -3.04 -6.19
CA GLY A 103 19.33 -3.13 -7.65
C GLY A 103 18.50 -4.31 -8.14
N GLU A 104 18.71 -5.50 -7.54
CA GLU A 104 17.99 -6.73 -7.92
C GLU A 104 16.48 -6.60 -7.77
N LEU A 105 15.99 -6.04 -6.66
CA LEU A 105 14.55 -5.82 -6.49
C LEU A 105 14.05 -4.74 -7.44
N ALA A 106 14.81 -3.66 -7.68
CA ALA A 106 14.41 -2.63 -8.62
C ALA A 106 14.25 -3.18 -10.05
N GLU A 107 15.20 -4.00 -10.51
CA GLU A 107 15.15 -4.69 -11.81
C GLU A 107 13.94 -5.63 -11.90
N LEU A 108 13.68 -6.41 -10.84
CA LEU A 108 12.51 -7.29 -10.80
C LEU A 108 11.21 -6.49 -10.92
N LEU A 109 11.05 -5.40 -10.16
CA LEU A 109 9.87 -4.54 -10.24
C LEU A 109 9.70 -3.90 -11.62
N SER A 110 10.79 -3.40 -12.21
CA SER A 110 10.80 -2.83 -13.57
C SER A 110 10.46 -3.85 -14.66
N SER A 111 10.75 -5.13 -14.44
CA SER A 111 10.40 -6.20 -15.39
C SER A 111 8.92 -6.60 -15.35
N LEU A 112 8.22 -6.28 -14.26
CA LEU A 112 6.85 -6.73 -13.99
C LEU A 112 5.82 -5.61 -14.10
N ILE A 113 6.13 -4.43 -13.57
CA ILE A 113 5.15 -3.34 -13.40
C ILE A 113 5.24 -2.37 -14.60
N PRO A 114 4.16 -2.18 -15.38
CA PRO A 114 4.17 -1.36 -16.59
C PRO A 114 4.72 0.06 -16.42
N SER A 115 4.44 0.72 -15.30
CA SER A 115 4.88 2.09 -15.03
C SER A 115 6.30 2.18 -14.46
N ALA A 116 6.95 1.07 -14.11
CA ALA A 116 8.15 1.08 -13.26
C ALA A 116 9.47 1.23 -14.02
N GLU A 117 9.73 2.39 -14.62
CA GLU A 117 11.05 2.66 -15.22
C GLU A 117 12.12 3.03 -14.18
N MET A 118 11.70 3.57 -13.03
CA MET A 118 12.52 3.85 -11.87
C MET A 118 11.78 3.46 -10.58
N VAL A 119 12.54 3.13 -9.54
CA VAL A 119 12.02 2.63 -8.26
C VAL A 119 12.70 3.36 -7.10
N LYS A 120 11.92 3.66 -6.05
CA LYS A 120 12.43 4.18 -4.78
C LYS A 120 11.77 3.45 -3.61
N PHE A 121 12.58 2.80 -2.77
CA PHE A 121 12.09 2.03 -1.64
C PHE A 121 11.84 2.87 -0.38
N GLY A 122 10.89 2.39 0.42
CA GLY A 122 10.55 2.89 1.75
C GLY A 122 10.09 1.75 2.65
N LYS A 123 9.46 2.09 3.78
CA LYS A 123 9.02 1.10 4.78
C LYS A 123 7.52 0.98 4.94
N ASN A 124 6.78 2.04 4.60
CA ASN A 124 5.32 2.05 4.66
C ASN A 124 4.74 2.70 3.40
N GLY A 125 3.50 2.33 3.07
CA GLY A 125 2.81 2.83 1.87
C GLY A 125 2.55 4.33 1.93
N SER A 126 2.24 4.88 3.11
CA SER A 126 1.96 6.31 3.29
C SER A 126 3.11 7.21 2.84
N ASP A 127 4.36 6.80 3.10
CA ASP A 127 5.55 7.50 2.63
C ASP A 127 5.66 7.45 1.10
N ALA A 128 5.42 6.28 0.49
CA ALA A 128 5.50 6.09 -0.96
C ALA A 128 4.44 6.91 -1.71
N VAL A 129 3.19 6.88 -1.25
CA VAL A 129 2.10 7.69 -1.83
C VAL A 129 2.40 9.19 -1.67
N THR A 130 2.87 9.61 -0.49
CA THR A 130 3.19 11.03 -0.25
C THR A 130 4.39 11.48 -1.08
N ALA A 131 5.37 10.60 -1.28
CA ALA A 131 6.47 10.85 -2.20
C ALA A 131 5.97 11.04 -3.64
N ALA A 132 5.00 10.26 -4.11
CA ALA A 132 4.39 10.43 -5.43
C ALA A 132 3.70 11.81 -5.57
N VAL A 133 2.95 12.23 -4.54
CA VAL A 133 2.34 13.56 -4.49
C VAL A 133 3.40 14.67 -4.57
N LYS A 134 4.54 14.50 -3.88
CA LYS A 134 5.64 15.46 -3.92
C LYS A 134 6.31 15.53 -5.30
N VAL A 135 6.50 14.39 -5.97
CA VAL A 135 6.95 14.37 -7.38
C VAL A 135 5.99 15.15 -8.25
N ALA A 136 4.69 14.88 -8.16
CA ALA A 136 3.70 15.57 -8.98
C ALA A 136 3.71 17.08 -8.76
N ARG A 137 3.77 17.55 -7.52
CA ARG A 137 3.86 18.99 -7.20
C ARG A 137 5.14 19.61 -7.77
N ALA A 138 6.27 18.96 -7.57
CA ALA A 138 7.56 19.47 -8.05
C ALA A 138 7.65 19.48 -9.58
N TYR A 139 7.18 18.42 -10.24
CA TYR A 139 7.20 18.30 -11.69
C TYR A 139 6.27 19.33 -12.36
N THR A 140 5.07 19.53 -11.81
CA THR A 140 4.06 20.42 -12.41
C THR A 140 4.17 21.87 -11.96
N GLY A 141 4.84 22.16 -10.84
CA GLY A 141 4.84 23.47 -10.19
C GLY A 141 3.50 23.84 -9.54
N ARG A 142 2.61 22.88 -9.32
CA ARG A 142 1.21 23.09 -8.89
C ARG A 142 0.99 22.64 -7.45
N SER A 143 0.03 23.25 -6.76
CA SER A 143 -0.18 23.02 -5.32
C SER A 143 -1.31 22.04 -5.01
N TYR A 144 -2.42 22.10 -5.74
CA TYR A 144 -3.60 21.28 -5.45
C TYR A 144 -3.40 19.84 -5.87
N ILE A 145 -3.97 18.92 -5.11
CA ILE A 145 -4.11 17.52 -5.48
C ILE A 145 -5.58 17.13 -5.45
N ALA A 146 -5.99 16.16 -6.26
CA ALA A 146 -7.33 15.60 -6.24
C ALA A 146 -7.26 14.14 -5.78
N ARG A 147 -7.97 13.79 -4.69
CA ARG A 147 -8.07 12.40 -4.22
C ARG A 147 -9.49 11.87 -4.27
N CYS A 148 -9.67 10.55 -4.36
CA CYS A 148 -10.97 9.89 -4.53
C CYS A 148 -11.80 9.79 -3.24
N SER A 149 -13.08 10.20 -3.23
CA SER A 149 -13.96 10.29 -2.03
C SER A 149 -14.29 8.97 -1.39
N ALA A 150 -14.21 7.91 -2.17
CA ALA A 150 -14.40 6.55 -1.70
C ALA A 150 -13.17 5.96 -1.00
N ASP A 151 -11.97 6.53 -1.18
CA ASP A 151 -10.74 5.96 -0.63
C ASP A 151 -10.73 6.11 0.90
N PRO A 152 -10.72 4.99 1.65
CA PRO A 152 -10.77 5.06 3.10
C PRO A 152 -9.43 5.49 3.70
N PHE A 153 -8.31 5.22 3.02
CA PHE A 153 -6.98 5.51 3.51
C PHE A 153 -5.91 5.48 2.40
N ASN A 154 -5.22 6.60 2.15
CA ASN A 154 -4.01 6.61 1.31
C ASN A 154 -2.72 6.87 2.12
N ALA A 155 -2.75 7.80 3.09
CA ALA A 155 -1.56 8.15 3.86
C ALA A 155 -1.85 8.71 5.25
N ILE A 156 -0.92 8.53 6.20
CA ILE A 156 -0.96 9.23 7.50
C ILE A 156 -0.54 10.71 7.42
N HIS A 157 -0.09 11.18 6.26
CA HIS A 157 0.41 12.54 6.11
C HIS A 157 -0.74 13.54 5.99
N ASP A 158 -0.49 14.77 6.42
CA ASP A 158 -1.48 15.84 6.57
C ASP A 158 -2.30 16.14 5.30
N TRP A 159 -1.74 15.95 4.10
CA TRP A 159 -2.49 16.14 2.86
C TRP A 159 -3.69 15.20 2.77
N PHE A 160 -3.56 13.97 3.28
CA PHE A 160 -4.64 12.98 3.30
C PHE A 160 -5.46 13.11 4.57
N ILE A 161 -4.83 13.04 5.76
CA ILE A 161 -5.52 13.11 7.06
C ILE A 161 -6.37 14.38 7.16
N GLY A 162 -5.84 15.51 6.67
CA GLY A 162 -6.53 16.79 6.61
C GLY A 162 -7.83 16.77 5.81
N SER A 163 -7.94 15.87 4.83
CA SER A 163 -9.13 15.69 3.99
C SER A 163 -10.16 14.70 4.56
N THR A 164 -9.86 14.06 5.70
CA THR A 164 -10.76 13.11 6.37
C THR A 164 -11.61 13.77 7.45
N VAL A 165 -12.54 13.01 8.02
CA VAL A 165 -13.36 13.45 9.17
C VAL A 165 -12.58 13.49 10.50
N ILE A 166 -11.42 12.82 10.58
CA ILE A 166 -10.55 12.80 11.77
C ILE A 166 -9.27 13.59 11.44
N ASN A 167 -9.42 14.92 11.37
CA ASN A 167 -8.36 15.82 10.89
C ASN A 167 -7.78 16.77 11.96
N ARG A 168 -8.10 16.55 13.24
CA ARG A 168 -7.59 17.38 14.33
C ARG A 168 -6.06 17.29 14.37
N GLY A 169 -5.40 18.45 14.38
CA GLY A 169 -3.94 18.58 14.34
C GLY A 169 -3.40 19.00 12.97
N VAL A 170 -4.22 18.98 11.91
CA VAL A 170 -3.82 19.43 10.57
C VAL A 170 -4.22 20.89 10.34
N PRO A 171 -3.28 21.80 9.98
CA PRO A 171 -3.57 23.20 9.67
C PRO A 171 -4.57 23.37 8.52
N GLU A 172 -5.37 24.44 8.55
CA GLU A 172 -6.37 24.71 7.51
C GLU A 172 -5.75 24.92 6.14
N GLU A 173 -4.60 25.58 6.09
CA GLU A 173 -3.84 25.86 4.89
C GLU A 173 -3.46 24.56 4.18
N THR A 174 -3.04 23.52 4.93
CA THR A 174 -2.72 22.21 4.39
C THR A 174 -3.98 21.48 3.91
N ARG A 175 -5.09 21.57 4.66
CA ARG A 175 -6.38 20.94 4.29
C ARG A 175 -6.91 21.45 2.95
N ARG A 176 -6.82 22.76 2.71
CA ARG A 176 -7.32 23.41 1.49
C ARG A 176 -6.61 22.95 0.21
N LEU A 177 -5.41 22.38 0.30
CA LEU A 177 -4.63 21.90 -0.86
C LEU A 177 -5.11 20.54 -1.39
N THR A 178 -6.04 19.88 -0.71
CA THR A 178 -6.55 18.56 -1.12
C THR A 178 -8.01 18.67 -1.54
N LEU A 179 -8.24 18.54 -2.85
CA LEU A 179 -9.54 18.48 -3.50
C LEU A 179 -10.06 17.03 -3.52
N GLN A 180 -11.36 16.88 -3.73
CA GLN A 180 -12.02 15.58 -3.74
C GLN A 180 -12.84 15.40 -5.03
N PHE A 181 -12.75 14.22 -5.64
CA PHE A 181 -13.58 13.77 -6.75
C PHE A 181 -14.27 12.44 -6.38
N ASN A 182 -15.27 12.03 -7.16
CA ASN A 182 -15.99 10.77 -6.94
C ASN A 182 -15.47 9.67 -7.87
N TYR A 183 -15.26 8.48 -7.34
CA TYR A 183 -14.85 7.31 -8.14
C TYR A 183 -15.89 6.97 -9.21
N ASN A 184 -15.45 6.55 -10.41
CA ASN A 184 -16.31 6.29 -11.58
C ASN A 184 -17.17 7.49 -12.05
N ASP A 185 -16.85 8.71 -11.63
CA ASP A 185 -17.54 9.93 -12.05
C ASP A 185 -16.54 10.90 -12.70
N LEU A 186 -16.33 10.72 -14.02
CA LEU A 186 -15.41 11.56 -14.80
C LEU A 186 -15.86 13.03 -14.83
N ALA A 187 -17.16 13.31 -14.70
CA ALA A 187 -17.67 14.68 -14.68
C ALA A 187 -17.21 15.41 -13.42
N SER A 188 -17.18 14.72 -12.26
CA SER A 188 -16.61 15.29 -11.03
C SER A 188 -15.12 15.65 -11.19
N CYS A 189 -14.35 14.85 -11.93
CA CYS A 189 -12.95 15.13 -12.24
C CYS A 189 -12.81 16.35 -13.15
N GLN A 190 -13.62 16.44 -14.21
CA GLN A 190 -13.63 17.56 -15.16
C GLN A 190 -13.96 18.88 -14.43
N GLN A 191 -14.94 18.85 -13.54
CA GLN A 191 -15.33 20.02 -12.75
C GLN A 191 -14.17 20.59 -11.94
N LEU A 192 -13.28 19.76 -11.39
CA LEU A 192 -12.10 20.24 -10.68
C LEU A 192 -11.15 20.99 -11.61
N PHE A 193 -10.91 20.50 -12.83
CA PHE A 193 -10.08 21.22 -13.81
C PHE A 193 -10.72 22.54 -14.25
N ASP A 194 -12.05 22.60 -14.37
CA ASP A 194 -12.77 23.82 -14.72
C ASP A 194 -12.68 24.88 -13.60
N LEU A 195 -12.73 24.45 -12.34
CA LEU A 195 -12.64 25.34 -11.17
C LEU A 195 -11.20 25.76 -10.83
N TYR A 196 -10.22 24.89 -11.10
CA TYR A 196 -8.81 25.08 -10.77
C TYR A 196 -7.89 24.93 -12.00
N PRO A 197 -8.11 25.71 -13.07
CA PRO A 197 -7.39 25.54 -14.33
C PRO A 197 -5.89 25.75 -14.12
N GLY A 198 -5.09 24.76 -14.54
CA GLY A 198 -3.63 24.79 -14.43
C GLY A 198 -3.06 24.73 -13.00
N GLN A 199 -3.87 24.42 -11.99
CA GLN A 199 -3.46 24.45 -10.58
C GLN A 199 -3.44 23.08 -9.89
N ILE A 200 -3.90 22.01 -10.57
CA ILE A 200 -3.91 20.63 -10.05
C ILE A 200 -2.66 19.89 -10.49
N ALA A 201 -1.88 19.41 -9.51
CA ALA A 201 -0.66 18.64 -9.70
C ALA A 201 -0.94 17.18 -10.07
N CYS A 202 -1.89 16.55 -9.37
CA CYS A 202 -2.22 15.15 -9.62
C CYS A 202 -3.63 14.74 -9.21
N PHE A 203 -4.06 13.61 -9.78
CA PHE A 203 -5.12 12.75 -9.27
C PHE A 203 -4.47 11.51 -8.63
N ILE A 204 -4.81 11.21 -7.38
CA ILE A 204 -4.28 10.07 -6.61
C ILE A 204 -5.43 9.28 -6.01
N PHE A 205 -5.47 7.97 -6.27
CA PHE A 205 -6.50 7.08 -5.75
C PHE A 205 -6.13 5.59 -5.89
N GLU A 206 -6.85 4.72 -5.18
CA GLU A 206 -6.80 3.27 -5.38
C GLU A 206 -7.49 2.92 -6.73
N PRO A 207 -6.78 2.35 -7.73
CA PRO A 207 -7.35 2.13 -9.06
C PRO A 207 -8.45 1.08 -9.08
N VAL A 208 -8.42 0.13 -8.14
CA VAL A 208 -9.49 -0.83 -7.82
C VAL A 208 -9.57 -0.94 -6.31
N SER A 209 -10.75 -0.71 -5.74
CA SER A 209 -11.03 -0.96 -4.32
C SER A 209 -12.14 -2.02 -4.17
N MET A 210 -13.24 -1.70 -3.49
CA MET A 210 -14.43 -2.57 -3.37
C MET A 210 -15.29 -2.57 -4.65
N ILE A 211 -15.19 -1.50 -5.44
CA ILE A 211 -15.96 -1.31 -6.68
C ILE A 211 -14.97 -1.30 -7.84
N PRO A 212 -15.18 -2.11 -8.89
CA PRO A 212 -14.32 -2.09 -10.06
C PRO A 212 -14.49 -0.78 -10.87
N PRO A 213 -13.49 -0.38 -11.66
CA PRO A 213 -13.63 0.74 -12.59
C PRO A 213 -14.70 0.44 -13.63
N GLN A 214 -15.49 1.44 -13.98
CA GLN A 214 -16.58 1.35 -14.98
C GLN A 214 -16.27 2.19 -16.21
N ASP A 215 -16.87 1.84 -17.35
CA ASP A 215 -17.00 2.69 -18.53
C ASP A 215 -15.70 3.40 -19.01
N GLY A 216 -14.56 2.71 -18.92
CA GLY A 216 -13.26 3.27 -19.31
C GLY A 216 -12.81 4.46 -18.44
N PHE A 217 -13.28 4.53 -17.19
CA PHE A 217 -13.02 5.64 -16.27
C PHE A 217 -11.51 5.91 -16.10
N LEU A 218 -10.69 4.86 -15.95
CA LEU A 218 -9.26 5.00 -15.70
C LEU A 218 -8.53 5.57 -16.94
N GLU A 219 -8.87 5.06 -18.12
CA GLU A 219 -8.36 5.51 -19.42
C GLU A 219 -8.72 6.97 -19.65
N ASN A 220 -10.00 7.31 -19.47
CA ASN A 220 -10.50 8.66 -19.70
C ASN A 220 -9.94 9.66 -18.67
N LEU A 221 -9.78 9.25 -17.41
CA LEU A 221 -9.15 10.09 -16.40
C LEU A 221 -7.66 10.31 -16.69
N LYS A 222 -6.95 9.30 -17.21
CA LYS A 222 -5.57 9.46 -17.67
C LYS A 222 -5.47 10.52 -18.77
N ILE A 223 -6.29 10.39 -19.83
CA ILE A 223 -6.35 11.37 -20.93
C ILE A 223 -6.67 12.76 -20.41
N LEU A 224 -7.62 12.87 -19.48
CA LEU A 224 -8.00 14.14 -18.88
C LEU A 224 -6.86 14.77 -18.07
N CYS A 225 -6.09 13.99 -17.33
CA CYS A 225 -4.91 14.45 -16.59
C CYS A 225 -3.83 14.96 -17.56
N GLU A 226 -3.50 14.18 -18.60
CA GLU A 226 -2.49 14.53 -19.61
C GLU A 226 -2.87 15.82 -20.34
N LYS A 227 -4.12 15.95 -20.78
CA LYS A 227 -4.65 17.16 -21.45
C LYS A 227 -4.48 18.42 -20.60
N ASN A 228 -4.57 18.29 -19.28
CA ASN A 228 -4.46 19.40 -18.34
C ASN A 228 -3.06 19.52 -17.69
N GLY A 229 -2.09 18.68 -18.06
CA GLY A 229 -0.74 18.67 -17.49
C GLY A 229 -0.69 18.29 -16.00
N ALA A 230 -1.61 17.44 -15.54
CA ALA A 230 -1.58 16.84 -14.21
C ALA A 230 -1.12 15.38 -14.27
N LEU A 231 -0.58 14.85 -13.18
CA LEU A 231 -0.20 13.43 -13.11
C LEU A 231 -1.33 12.55 -12.57
N LEU A 232 -1.57 11.43 -13.21
CA LEU A 232 -2.32 10.29 -12.68
C LEU A 232 -1.41 9.40 -11.82
N ILE A 233 -1.78 9.17 -10.56
CA ILE A 233 -1.06 8.33 -9.61
C ILE A 233 -1.99 7.22 -9.11
N PHE A 234 -1.54 5.97 -9.18
CA PHE A 234 -2.26 4.85 -8.58
C PHE A 234 -1.68 4.49 -7.20
N ASP A 235 -2.55 4.46 -6.19
CA ASP A 235 -2.27 3.84 -4.90
C ASP A 235 -2.49 2.33 -5.03
N GLU A 236 -1.42 1.60 -5.33
CA GLU A 236 -1.44 0.14 -5.46
C GLU A 236 -0.91 -0.55 -4.20
N VAL A 237 -0.93 0.13 -3.05
CA VAL A 237 -0.41 -0.43 -1.79
C VAL A 237 -1.22 -1.67 -1.38
N VAL A 238 -2.52 -1.74 -1.68
CA VAL A 238 -3.36 -2.93 -1.42
C VAL A 238 -3.43 -3.87 -2.62
N SER A 239 -3.59 -3.30 -3.81
CA SER A 239 -3.95 -4.02 -5.04
C SER A 239 -2.76 -4.68 -5.73
N GLY A 240 -1.56 -4.10 -5.57
CA GLY A 240 -0.33 -4.61 -6.16
C GLY A 240 -0.01 -6.03 -5.70
N PHE A 241 0.41 -6.88 -6.63
CA PHE A 241 0.71 -8.31 -6.43
C PHE A 241 -0.46 -9.16 -5.91
N ARG A 242 -1.68 -8.63 -5.92
CA ARG A 242 -2.89 -9.33 -5.49
C ARG A 242 -3.83 -9.64 -6.65
N PHE A 243 -4.11 -8.63 -7.47
CA PHE A 243 -5.02 -8.77 -8.60
C PHE A 243 -4.30 -9.26 -9.87
N ALA A 244 -3.09 -8.77 -10.08
CA ALA A 244 -2.15 -9.19 -11.12
C ALA A 244 -0.71 -8.98 -10.63
N LEU A 245 0.26 -9.58 -11.31
CA LEU A 245 1.66 -9.57 -10.88
C LEU A 245 2.28 -8.18 -11.03
N GLY A 246 1.98 -7.47 -12.12
CA GLY A 246 2.34 -6.09 -12.43
C GLY A 246 1.38 -5.04 -11.85
N GLY A 247 0.46 -5.45 -10.97
CA GLY A 247 -0.56 -4.59 -10.37
C GLY A 247 -1.81 -4.40 -11.23
N VAL A 248 -2.77 -3.62 -10.73
CA VAL A 248 -4.02 -3.31 -11.42
C VAL A 248 -3.77 -2.65 -12.76
N GLN A 249 -2.72 -1.84 -12.88
CA GLN A 249 -2.33 -1.27 -14.17
C GLN A 249 -2.06 -2.31 -15.27
N GLU A 250 -1.57 -3.52 -14.93
CA GLU A 250 -1.47 -4.64 -15.87
C GLU A 250 -2.87 -5.20 -16.17
N LEU A 251 -3.66 -5.45 -15.12
CA LEU A 251 -4.99 -6.05 -15.23
C LEU A 251 -5.94 -5.24 -16.13
N VAL A 252 -5.90 -3.91 -16.02
CA VAL A 252 -6.81 -3.00 -16.73
C VAL A 252 -6.18 -2.39 -17.97
N GLY A 253 -4.88 -2.59 -18.21
CA GLY A 253 -4.18 -2.01 -19.36
C GLY A 253 -4.00 -0.49 -19.31
N VAL A 254 -4.07 0.14 -18.12
CA VAL A 254 -3.87 1.57 -17.93
C VAL A 254 -2.63 1.84 -17.08
N THR A 255 -1.58 2.34 -17.72
CA THR A 255 -0.33 2.71 -17.05
C THR A 255 -0.42 4.12 -16.46
N PRO A 256 -0.36 4.33 -15.13
CA PRO A 256 -0.30 5.66 -14.54
C PRO A 256 1.10 6.28 -14.72
N HIS A 257 1.25 7.55 -14.33
CA HIS A 257 2.55 8.23 -14.37
C HIS A 257 3.45 7.73 -13.23
N LEU A 258 2.84 7.52 -12.05
CA LEU A 258 3.47 7.05 -10.82
C LEU A 258 2.55 6.03 -10.13
N SER A 259 3.14 5.10 -9.37
CA SER A 259 2.39 4.17 -8.53
C SER A 259 3.10 3.90 -7.21
N ALA A 260 2.33 3.70 -6.14
CA ALA A 260 2.85 3.28 -4.84
C ALA A 260 2.49 1.82 -4.55
N PHE A 261 3.43 1.05 -4.01
CA PHE A 261 3.30 -0.37 -3.69
C PHE A 261 3.70 -0.65 -2.23
N GLY A 262 3.19 -1.73 -1.66
CA GLY A 262 3.48 -2.17 -0.29
C GLY A 262 2.82 -3.50 0.03
N LYS A 263 2.49 -3.71 1.31
CA LYS A 263 1.69 -4.83 1.84
C LYS A 263 2.10 -6.19 1.27
N ALA A 264 1.32 -6.71 0.31
CA ALA A 264 1.49 -8.04 -0.27
C ALA A 264 2.88 -8.26 -0.87
N MET A 265 3.56 -7.18 -1.29
CA MET A 265 4.86 -7.27 -1.96
C MET A 265 5.95 -7.99 -1.18
N ALA A 266 5.82 -8.15 0.15
CA ALA A 266 6.82 -8.83 0.99
C ALA A 266 6.23 -9.70 2.10
N ASN A 267 5.02 -10.24 1.89
CA ASN A 267 4.39 -11.21 2.78
C ASN A 267 4.50 -10.88 4.29
N GLY A 268 4.17 -9.64 4.67
CA GLY A 268 4.19 -9.18 6.06
C GLY A 268 5.45 -8.43 6.52
N PHE A 269 6.54 -8.46 5.76
CA PHE A 269 7.73 -7.64 6.03
C PHE A 269 7.52 -6.18 5.61
N SER A 270 8.17 -5.25 6.31
CA SER A 270 8.03 -3.81 6.07
C SER A 270 8.89 -3.38 4.87
N VAL A 271 8.21 -3.13 3.76
CA VAL A 271 8.76 -2.49 2.56
C VAL A 271 7.63 -1.83 1.77
N SER A 272 7.95 -0.72 1.15
CA SER A 272 7.11 -0.07 0.15
C SER A 272 7.97 0.39 -1.02
N ALA A 273 7.35 0.65 -2.17
CA ALA A 273 8.02 1.20 -3.32
C ALA A 273 7.17 2.31 -3.94
N LEU A 274 7.81 3.43 -4.27
CA LEU A 274 7.33 4.34 -5.29
C LEU A 274 7.98 3.92 -6.61
N VAL A 275 7.16 3.70 -7.63
CA VAL A 275 7.61 3.42 -8.99
C VAL A 275 6.99 4.43 -9.96
N GLY A 276 7.59 4.61 -11.12
CA GLY A 276 7.04 5.48 -12.13
C GLY A 276 7.94 5.67 -13.34
N GLN A 277 7.41 6.40 -14.31
CA GLN A 277 8.15 6.74 -15.52
C GLN A 277 9.37 7.60 -15.15
N ARG A 278 10.48 7.37 -15.84
CA ARG A 278 11.77 8.00 -15.59
C ARG A 278 11.70 9.50 -15.65
N GLU A 279 10.90 10.03 -16.57
CA GLU A 279 10.66 11.46 -16.75
C GLU A 279 10.25 12.14 -15.42
N PHE A 280 9.34 11.53 -14.67
CA PHE A 280 8.86 12.08 -13.40
C PHE A 280 9.75 11.69 -12.24
N MET A 281 10.21 10.44 -12.19
CA MET A 281 10.99 9.93 -11.06
C MET A 281 12.37 10.57 -10.94
N ARG A 282 13.01 10.93 -12.07
CA ARG A 282 14.37 11.47 -12.09
C ARG A 282 14.52 12.78 -11.30
N ILE A 283 13.44 13.56 -11.14
CA ILE A 283 13.48 14.85 -10.41
C ILE A 283 13.75 14.67 -8.90
N GLY A 284 13.55 13.46 -8.37
CA GLY A 284 13.91 13.10 -7.01
C GLY A 284 15.38 12.70 -6.84
N GLY A 285 16.15 12.73 -7.93
CA GLY A 285 17.55 12.37 -7.98
C GLY A 285 18.48 13.58 -7.91
N ILE A 286 19.70 13.39 -8.39
CA ILE A 286 20.73 14.44 -8.51
C ILE A 286 21.26 14.57 -9.95
N ASP A 287 20.71 13.79 -10.88
CA ASP A 287 21.14 13.73 -12.28
C ASP A 287 20.28 14.65 -13.15
N HIS A 288 20.22 15.93 -12.77
CA HIS A 288 19.55 17.03 -13.45
C HIS A 288 19.95 18.39 -12.86
N ASP A 289 19.67 19.47 -13.58
CA ASP A 289 20.02 20.84 -13.17
C ASP A 289 18.88 21.60 -12.45
N GLU A 290 17.71 20.99 -12.27
CA GLU A 290 16.56 21.58 -11.57
C GLU A 290 16.74 21.66 -10.04
N GLU A 291 15.87 22.43 -9.36
CA GLU A 291 15.79 22.46 -7.90
C GLU A 291 15.59 21.05 -7.32
N ARG A 292 16.37 20.72 -6.27
CA ARG A 292 16.34 19.38 -5.69
C ARG A 292 15.01 19.09 -5.00
N VAL A 293 14.36 18.02 -5.43
CA VAL A 293 13.19 17.48 -4.72
C VAL A 293 13.67 16.49 -3.67
N PHE A 294 13.44 16.79 -2.39
CA PHE A 294 13.63 15.79 -1.35
C PHE A 294 12.51 14.76 -1.45
N LEU A 295 12.67 13.75 -2.31
CA LEU A 295 11.62 12.81 -2.66
C LEU A 295 11.20 11.94 -1.47
N LEU A 296 12.05 10.97 -1.15
CA LEU A 296 11.85 9.96 -0.12
C LEU A 296 13.23 9.52 0.37
N SER A 297 13.49 9.67 1.66
CA SER A 297 14.73 9.25 2.30
C SER A 297 14.41 8.75 3.69
N THR A 298 14.74 7.48 3.95
CA THR A 298 14.51 6.85 5.24
C THR A 298 15.75 6.04 5.60
N THR A 299 16.16 6.09 6.88
CA THR A 299 17.36 5.38 7.38
C THR A 299 17.32 3.88 7.12
N TYR A 300 16.12 3.30 7.03
CA TYR A 300 15.92 1.86 6.85
C TYR A 300 15.39 1.51 5.46
N GLY A 301 15.22 2.46 4.54
CA GLY A 301 14.55 2.21 3.25
C GLY A 301 15.21 1.12 2.40
N GLY A 302 16.54 0.99 2.48
CA GLY A 302 17.34 -0.04 1.80
C GLY A 302 17.68 -1.26 2.69
N GLU A 303 16.98 -1.46 3.81
CA GLU A 303 17.26 -2.58 4.71
C GLU A 303 17.02 -3.94 4.02
N THR A 304 18.10 -4.69 3.88
CA THR A 304 18.24 -5.79 2.94
C THR A 304 17.29 -6.96 3.16
N HIS A 305 17.00 -7.33 4.42
CA HIS A 305 16.17 -8.50 4.70
C HIS A 305 14.71 -8.32 4.27
N SER A 306 14.18 -7.09 4.31
CA SER A 306 12.83 -6.80 3.80
C SER A 306 12.79 -6.82 2.26
N LEU A 307 13.89 -6.45 1.60
CA LEU A 307 14.03 -6.55 0.15
C LEU A 307 14.13 -8.02 -0.29
N ALA A 308 14.90 -8.84 0.46
CA ALA A 308 14.96 -10.29 0.25
C ALA A 308 13.59 -10.96 0.43
N ALA A 309 12.83 -10.55 1.45
CA ALA A 309 11.46 -11.01 1.64
C ALA A 309 10.58 -10.67 0.43
N SER A 310 10.76 -9.48 -0.15
CA SER A 310 9.99 -9.03 -1.29
C SER A 310 10.30 -9.82 -2.56
N ILE A 311 11.58 -10.00 -2.89
CA ILE A 311 12.03 -10.82 -4.02
C ILE A 311 11.48 -12.25 -3.88
N ALA A 312 11.65 -12.87 -2.71
CA ALA A 312 11.17 -14.23 -2.46
C ALA A 312 9.63 -14.35 -2.56
N CYS A 313 8.91 -13.36 -2.06
CA CYS A 313 7.45 -13.30 -2.15
C CYS A 313 6.97 -13.20 -3.60
N ILE A 314 7.50 -12.24 -4.37
CA ILE A 314 7.14 -12.03 -5.77
C ILE A 314 7.46 -13.28 -6.60
N ASN A 315 8.65 -13.86 -6.43
CA ASN A 315 9.05 -15.09 -7.12
C ASN A 315 8.14 -16.27 -6.76
N ALA A 316 7.71 -16.39 -5.50
CA ALA A 316 6.77 -17.43 -5.09
C ALA A 316 5.37 -17.23 -5.67
N ILE A 317 4.86 -15.99 -5.73
CA ILE A 317 3.60 -15.65 -6.39
C ILE A 317 3.65 -16.08 -7.85
N GLN A 318 4.72 -15.73 -8.56
CA GLN A 318 4.91 -16.07 -9.97
C GLN A 318 5.05 -17.58 -10.18
N LYS A 319 5.98 -18.23 -9.48
CA LYS A 319 6.26 -19.67 -9.62
C LYS A 319 5.06 -20.55 -9.35
N ASN A 320 4.24 -20.18 -8.37
CA ASN A 320 3.09 -20.98 -7.95
C ASN A 320 1.79 -20.56 -8.66
N ASN A 321 1.83 -19.59 -9.59
CA ASN A 321 0.65 -18.97 -10.19
C ASN A 321 -0.40 -18.57 -9.12
N ALA A 322 0.08 -17.94 -8.04
CA ALA A 322 -0.73 -17.70 -6.85
C ALA A 322 -1.92 -16.76 -7.12
N ILE A 323 -1.76 -15.81 -8.05
CA ILE A 323 -2.83 -14.88 -8.46
C ILE A 323 -4.07 -15.64 -8.94
N SER A 324 -3.91 -16.65 -9.81
CA SER A 324 -5.03 -17.46 -10.30
C SER A 324 -5.72 -18.20 -9.16
N HIS A 325 -4.94 -18.68 -8.18
CA HIS A 325 -5.48 -19.32 -6.99
C HIS A 325 -6.28 -18.34 -6.12
N PHE A 326 -5.80 -17.10 -5.93
CA PHE A 326 -6.51 -16.07 -5.17
C PHE A 326 -7.87 -15.75 -5.78
N TRP A 327 -7.92 -15.57 -7.11
CA TRP A 327 -9.18 -15.36 -7.82
C TRP A 327 -10.15 -16.52 -7.64
N ASN A 328 -9.67 -17.76 -7.80
CA ASN A 328 -10.52 -18.94 -7.64
C ASN A 328 -11.08 -19.08 -6.21
N ILE A 329 -10.25 -18.89 -5.18
CA ILE A 329 -10.72 -18.95 -3.78
C ILE A 329 -11.69 -17.80 -3.47
N GLY A 330 -11.38 -16.58 -3.95
CA GLY A 330 -12.28 -15.44 -3.80
C GLY A 330 -13.65 -15.70 -4.41
N GLN A 331 -13.69 -16.25 -5.62
CA GLN A 331 -14.95 -16.61 -6.30
C GLN A 331 -15.71 -17.69 -5.52
N GLN A 332 -15.05 -18.76 -5.08
CA GLN A 332 -15.69 -19.82 -4.29
C GLN A 332 -16.31 -19.29 -2.99
N LEU A 333 -15.63 -18.36 -2.31
CA LEU A 333 -16.16 -17.73 -1.10
C LEU A 333 -17.37 -16.85 -1.41
N MET A 334 -17.34 -16.06 -2.49
CA MET A 334 -18.49 -15.25 -2.90
C MET A 334 -19.69 -16.14 -3.27
N ASP A 335 -19.48 -17.22 -4.01
CA ASP A 335 -20.56 -18.13 -4.43
C ASP A 335 -21.13 -18.93 -3.25
N GLY A 336 -20.30 -19.28 -2.26
CA GLY A 336 -20.70 -20.12 -1.12
C GLY A 336 -21.33 -19.38 0.06
N VAL A 337 -21.27 -18.04 0.09
CA VAL A 337 -21.87 -17.20 1.14
C VAL A 337 -23.18 -16.54 0.66
N ASN A 338 -23.50 -16.66 -0.63
CA ASN A 338 -24.76 -16.21 -1.25
C ASN A 338 -25.92 -17.17 -1.01
#